data_AF-A0A0M3JHB4-F1
#
_entry.id   AF-A0A0M3JHB4-F1
#
_cell.length_a   1.000
_cell.length_b   1.000
_cell.length_c   1.000
_cell.angle_alpha   90.00
_cell.angle_beta   90.00
_cell.angle_gamma   90.00
#
_symmetry.space_group_name_H-M   'P 1'
#
loop_
_entity.id
_entity.type
_entity.pdbx_description
1 polymer ?
#
loop_
_entity_poly.entity_id
_entity_poly.type
_entity_poly.pdbx_seq_one_letter_code
_entity_poly.pdbx_strand_id
1 'polypeptide(L)'
;MRQNTDFIFVLFCFQWICAHARYFSGTHSSTFSFRIHEDREILGFDPESTFNCLCPDGKPDCEQPAKWKIVYSKEEFEKNLYGL
;
A
#
# COMPACT_ATOMS: atom_id res chain seq x y z
N MET A 1 24.19 -17.78 -12.71
CA MET A 1 23.78 -16.58 -11.96
C MET A 1 22.75 -15.72 -12.72
N ARG A 2 21.83 -16.31 -13.52
CA ARG A 2 20.84 -15.54 -14.33
C ARG A 2 19.38 -15.84 -13.96
N GLN A 3 19.10 -16.77 -13.05
CA GLN A 3 17.73 -17.09 -12.67
C GLN A 3 17.11 -16.14 -11.63
N ASN A 4 17.93 -15.40 -10.86
CA ASN A 4 17.42 -14.52 -9.81
C ASN A 4 16.84 -13.19 -10.34
N THR A 5 17.27 -12.72 -11.52
CA THR A 5 16.75 -11.50 -12.13
C THR A 5 15.32 -11.66 -12.65
N ASP A 6 14.97 -12.86 -13.11
CA ASP A 6 13.66 -13.14 -13.70
C ASP A 6 12.55 -13.10 -12.63
N PHE A 7 12.80 -13.65 -11.44
CA PHE A 7 11.86 -13.59 -10.33
C PHE A 7 11.62 -12.18 -9.82
N ILE A 8 12.69 -11.37 -9.72
CA ILE A 8 12.58 -9.97 -9.28
C ILE A 8 11.75 -9.17 -10.28
N PHE A 9 11.99 -9.35 -11.58
CA PHE A 9 11.22 -8.67 -12.63
C PHE A 9 9.73 -9.01 -12.54
N VAL A 10 9.40 -10.29 -12.37
CA VAL A 10 8.00 -10.74 -12.22
C VAL A 10 7.33 -10.05 -11.02
N LEU A 11 8.00 -9.96 -9.86
CA LEU A 11 7.45 -9.29 -8.68
C LEU A 11 7.16 -7.80 -8.92
N PHE A 12 8.06 -7.09 -9.61
CA PHE A 12 7.84 -5.68 -9.96
C PHE A 12 6.66 -5.49 -10.92
N CYS A 13 6.49 -6.38 -11.90
CA CYS A 13 5.33 -6.34 -12.78
C CYS A 13 4.02 -6.49 -11.99
N PHE A 14 3.96 -7.44 -11.06
CA PHE A 14 2.78 -7.63 -10.21
C PHE A 14 2.49 -6.41 -9.34
N GLN A 15 3.52 -5.85 -8.69
CA GLN A 15 3.38 -4.64 -7.88
C GLN A 15 2.80 -3.47 -8.70
N TRP A 16 3.35 -3.23 -9.89
CA TRP A 16 2.90 -2.14 -10.77
C TRP A 16 1.46 -2.32 -11.26
N ILE A 17 1.09 -3.56 -11.64
CA ILE A 17 -0.28 -3.89 -12.07
C ILE A 17 -1.27 -3.66 -10.93
N CYS A 18 -0.95 -4.14 -9.72
CA CYS A 18 -1.79 -3.93 -8.54
C CYS A 18 -1.89 -2.44 -8.14
N ALA A 19 -0.81 -1.68 -8.30
CA ALA A 19 -0.82 -0.25 -8.02
C ALA A 19 -1.80 0.52 -8.93
N HIS A 20 -1.99 0.09 -10.18
CA HIS A 20 -2.91 0.74 -11.14
C HIS A 20 -4.35 0.23 -11.09
N ALA A 21 -4.66 -0.74 -10.22
CA ALA A 21 -6.03 -1.24 -10.07
C ALA A 21 -6.96 -0.14 -9.52
N ARG A 22 -8.26 -0.20 -9.85
CA ARG A 22 -9.25 0.75 -9.29
C ARG A 22 -9.42 0.58 -7.78
N TYR A 23 -9.30 -0.65 -7.28
CA TYR A 23 -9.41 -1.00 -5.88
C TYR A 23 -8.36 -2.06 -5.56
N PHE A 24 -7.67 -1.89 -4.44
CA PHE A 24 -6.64 -2.82 -3.99
C PHE A 24 -6.97 -3.34 -2.60
N SER A 25 -6.81 -4.66 -2.42
CA SER A 25 -6.87 -5.34 -1.13
C SER A 25 -5.66 -6.25 -0.98
N GLY A 26 -4.88 -6.01 0.07
CA GLY A 26 -3.65 -6.75 0.37
C GLY A 26 -3.86 -7.88 1.38
N THR A 27 -2.76 -8.51 1.76
CA THR A 27 -2.72 -9.48 2.85
C THR A 27 -2.14 -8.85 4.11
N HIS A 28 -2.63 -9.30 5.27
CA HIS A 28 -2.23 -8.75 6.56
C HIS A 28 -0.72 -8.89 6.77
N SER A 29 -0.05 -7.80 7.14
CA SER A 29 1.39 -7.76 7.47
C SER A 29 2.35 -8.20 6.34
N SER A 30 1.91 -8.14 5.07
CA SER A 30 2.79 -8.42 3.92
C SER A 30 3.58 -7.17 3.50
N THR A 31 4.91 -7.28 3.53
CA THR A 31 5.79 -6.20 3.05
C THR A 31 5.62 -5.91 1.57
N PHE A 32 5.18 -6.90 0.77
CA PHE A 32 4.83 -6.70 -0.63
C PHE A 32 3.58 -5.82 -0.78
N SER A 33 2.55 -6.04 0.04
CA SER A 33 1.36 -5.20 0.06
C SER A 33 1.68 -3.77 0.51
N PHE A 34 2.59 -3.60 1.48
CA PHE A 34 3.04 -2.26 1.90
C PHE A 34 3.64 -1.44 0.77
N ARG A 35 4.46 -2.06 -0.09
CA ARG A 35 5.02 -1.36 -1.26
C ARG A 35 3.95 -0.95 -2.27
N ILE A 36 2.91 -1.77 -2.46
CA ILE A 36 1.77 -1.39 -3.32
C ILE A 36 0.98 -0.24 -2.69
N HIS A 37 0.75 -0.24 -1.38
CA HIS A 37 0.06 0.88 -0.71
C HIS A 37 0.84 2.19 -0.88
N GLU A 38 2.16 2.16 -0.68
CA GLU A 38 3.04 3.32 -0.89
C GLU A 38 3.01 3.81 -2.36
N ASP A 39 3.12 2.91 -3.33
CA ASP A 39 3.05 3.26 -4.76
C ASP A 39 1.71 3.91 -5.12
N ARG A 40 0.61 3.41 -4.56
CA ARG A 40 -0.74 3.97 -4.77
C ARG A 40 -0.90 5.36 -4.15
N GLU A 41 -0.32 5.59 -2.99
CA GLU A 41 -0.28 6.93 -2.38
C GLU A 41 0.53 7.91 -3.25
N ILE A 42 1.66 7.46 -3.79
CA ILE A 42 2.48 8.27 -4.74
C ILE A 42 1.68 8.60 -6.01
N LEU A 43 0.88 7.65 -6.51
CA LEU A 43 0.00 7.86 -7.67
C LEU A 43 -1.25 8.71 -7.36
N GLY A 44 -1.54 8.99 -6.08
CA GLY A 44 -2.66 9.82 -5.66
C GLY A 44 -4.03 9.13 -5.65
N PHE A 45 -4.07 7.80 -5.46
CA PHE A 45 -5.33 7.08 -5.27
C PHE A 45 -5.98 7.40 -3.92
N ASP A 46 -7.30 7.22 -3.82
CA ASP A 46 -8.03 7.46 -2.57
C ASP A 46 -7.64 6.43 -1.48
N PRO A 47 -7.38 6.87 -0.23
CA PRO A 47 -7.00 5.98 0.87
C PRO A 47 -7.99 4.83 1.15
N GLU A 48 -9.31 5.05 0.97
CA GLU A 48 -10.32 4.01 1.16
C GLU A 48 -10.23 2.92 0.09
N SER A 49 -9.72 3.25 -1.10
CA SER A 49 -9.47 2.28 -2.17
C SER A 49 -8.10 1.58 -2.09
N THR A 50 -7.22 2.09 -1.21
CA THR A 50 -5.82 1.68 -1.11
C THR A 50 -5.57 0.83 0.12
N PHE A 51 -5.98 1.27 1.31
CA PHE A 51 -5.63 0.63 2.59
C PHE A 51 -6.65 -0.44 3.00
N ASN A 52 -6.79 -1.50 2.20
CA ASN A 52 -7.68 -2.63 2.51
C ASN A 52 -6.89 -3.91 2.73
N CYS A 53 -7.32 -4.71 3.71
CA CYS A 53 -6.74 -6.01 4.00
C CYS A 53 -7.81 -7.11 3.96
N LEU A 54 -7.44 -8.24 3.36
CA LEU A 54 -8.23 -9.46 3.43
C LEU A 54 -8.32 -9.94 4.88
N CYS A 55 -9.56 -10.11 5.36
CA CYS A 55 -9.83 -10.63 6.69
C CYS A 55 -9.82 -12.16 6.71
N PRO A 56 -9.47 -12.77 7.86
CA PRO A 56 -9.59 -14.22 8.04
C PRO A 56 -11.06 -14.66 8.08
N ASP A 57 -11.29 -15.94 7.75
CA ASP A 57 -12.62 -16.53 7.76
C ASP A 57 -13.30 -16.38 9.14
N GLY A 58 -14.57 -16.00 9.15
CA GLY A 58 -15.37 -15.84 10.36
C GLY A 58 -15.12 -14.54 11.15
N LYS A 59 -14.29 -13.61 10.64
CA LYS A 59 -14.09 -12.26 11.23
C LYS A 59 -14.18 -11.17 10.15
N PRO A 60 -15.38 -10.68 9.81
CA PRO A 60 -15.54 -9.65 8.77
C PRO A 60 -14.95 -8.30 9.19
N ASP A 61 -14.99 -7.96 10.48
CA ASP A 61 -14.49 -6.69 11.03
C ASP A 61 -13.06 -6.86 11.57
N CYS A 62 -12.12 -7.21 10.69
CA CYS A 62 -10.71 -7.31 11.07
C CYS A 62 -10.00 -5.95 11.06
N GLU A 63 -8.87 -5.88 11.76
CA GLU A 63 -8.02 -4.69 11.78
C GLU A 63 -7.52 -4.36 10.37
N GLN A 64 -7.81 -3.14 9.93
CA GLN A 64 -7.35 -2.62 8.64
C GLN A 64 -5.94 -2.04 8.78
N PRO A 65 -5.15 -2.03 7.69
CA PRO A 65 -3.79 -1.54 7.74
C PRO A 65 -3.76 -0.05 8.08
N ALA A 66 -2.72 0.37 8.79
CA ALA A 66 -2.51 1.76 9.13
C ALA A 66 -2.41 2.63 7.86
N LYS A 67 -3.13 3.75 7.85
CA LYS A 67 -3.19 4.70 6.72
C LYS A 67 -2.02 5.67 6.81
N TRP A 68 -0.91 5.33 6.13
CA TRP A 68 0.26 6.19 6.03
C TRP A 68 0.16 7.08 4.80
N LYS A 69 -0.36 8.29 5.00
CA LYS A 69 -0.47 9.27 3.92
C LYS A 69 0.88 9.85 3.56
N ILE A 70 1.13 10.02 2.26
CA ILE A 70 2.31 10.74 1.80
C ILE A 70 2.19 12.22 2.17
N VAL A 71 3.30 12.79 2.64
CA VAL A 71 3.39 14.20 2.97
C VAL A 71 4.54 14.82 2.18
N TYR A 72 4.20 15.74 1.28
CA TYR A 72 5.17 16.35 0.37
C TYR A 72 5.82 17.61 0.96
N SER A 73 5.11 18.32 1.85
CA SER A 73 5.61 19.55 2.46
C SER A 73 5.96 19.36 3.92
N LYS A 74 7.04 20.01 4.36
CA LYS A 74 7.45 19.99 5.77
C LYS A 74 6.37 20.63 6.67
N GLU A 75 5.69 21.64 6.17
CA GLU A 75 4.61 22.34 6.88
C GLU A 75 3.41 21.43 7.14
N GLU A 76 2.98 20.64 6.15
CA GLU A 76 1.92 19.66 6.30
C GLU A 76 2.35 18.52 7.24
N PHE A 77 3.61 18.13 7.21
CA PHE A 77 4.15 17.13 8.13
C PHE A 77 4.09 17.61 9.58
N GLU A 78 4.51 18.86 9.81
CA GLU A 78 4.45 19.49 11.14
C GLU A 78 2.99 19.69 11.60
N LYS A 79 2.07 20.08 10.72
CA LYS A 79 0.64 20.15 11.06
C LYS A 79 0.06 18.80 11.46
N ASN A 80 0.38 17.74 10.72
CA ASN A 80 -0.10 16.39 11.01
C ASN A 80 0.49 15.82 12.32
N LEU A 81 1.72 16.22 12.69
CA LEU A 81 2.38 15.78 13.92
C LEU A 81 1.95 16.56 15.16
N TYR A 82 1.77 17.88 15.03
CA TYR A 82 1.53 18.78 16.16
C TYR A 82 0.09 19.29 16.25
N GLY A 83 -0.77 18.99 15.27
CA GLY A 83 -2.20 19.36 15.28
C GLY A 83 -2.47 20.87 15.20
N LEU A 84 -1.54 21.64 14.63
CA LEU A 84 -1.62 23.11 14.46
C LEU A 84 -2.41 23.53 13.22
#